data_AF-A0A0J7JTZ1-F1
#
_entry.id   AF-A0A0J7JTZ1-F1
#
_cell.length_a   1.000
_cell.length_b   1.000
_cell.length_c   1.000
_cell.angle_alpha   90.00
_cell.angle_beta   90.00
_cell.angle_gamma   90.00
#
_symmetry.space_group_name_H-M   'P 1'
#
loop_
_entity.id
_entity.type
_entity.pdbx_description
1 polymer ?
#
loop_
_entity_poly.entity_id
_entity_poly.type
_entity_poly.pdbx_seq_one_letter_code
_entity_poly.pdbx_strand_id
1 'polypeptide(L)'
;MAREADLLLPTHAGPEIGVASTKAYTSQFIAMVMFALSLSEDRASKKARREEIMQGLANVSDQIKQILELDKPIKELCQKVFKNQKSLLLLGRGSQFSTALEGALKIKEISYLHCEAVMSGELKHGVLALVDENMPIIMILTRDEIFKKSLN
;
A
#
# COMPACT_ATOMS: atom_id res chain seq x y z
N MET A 1 16.52 20.02 -0.89
CA MET A 1 16.53 18.55 -1.11
C MET A 1 17.43 18.14 -2.27
N ALA A 2 16.98 18.05 -3.53
CA ALA A 2 17.80 17.46 -4.60
C ALA A 2 19.13 18.18 -4.89
N ARG A 3 19.16 19.53 -4.77
CA ARG A 3 20.38 20.34 -4.96
C ARG A 3 21.36 20.28 -3.78
N GLU A 4 20.92 19.74 -2.65
CA GLU A 4 21.69 19.68 -1.40
C GLU A 4 22.16 18.25 -1.07
N ALA A 5 21.70 17.26 -1.84
CA ALA A 5 22.04 15.86 -1.62
C ALA A 5 23.33 15.48 -2.36
N ASP A 6 24.18 14.67 -1.72
CA ASP A 6 25.41 14.15 -2.35
C ASP A 6 25.11 13.20 -3.51
N LEU A 7 24.01 12.44 -3.40
CA LEU A 7 23.56 11.47 -4.39
C LEU A 7 22.04 11.59 -4.59
N LEU A 8 21.62 11.39 -5.84
CA LEU A 8 20.22 11.46 -6.23
C LEU A 8 19.81 10.17 -6.95
N LEU A 9 18.69 9.59 -6.52
CA LEU A 9 18.00 8.51 -7.25
C LEU A 9 16.67 9.04 -7.80
N PRO A 10 16.64 9.57 -9.04
CA PRO A 10 15.39 10.04 -9.64
C PRO A 10 14.43 8.87 -9.93
N THR A 11 13.16 9.04 -9.58
CA THR A 11 12.13 8.00 -9.78
C THR A 11 11.56 7.94 -11.19
N HIS A 12 11.79 8.99 -12.00
CA HIS A 12 11.35 9.09 -13.39
C HIS A 12 9.83 8.84 -13.64
N ALA A 13 8.97 9.09 -12.63
CA ALA A 13 7.52 8.94 -12.75
C ALA A 13 6.84 9.97 -13.69
N GLY A 14 7.58 10.97 -14.16
CA GLY A 14 7.07 12.15 -14.86
C GLY A 14 6.29 13.11 -13.95
N PRO A 15 5.84 14.26 -14.48
CA PRO A 15 5.14 15.27 -13.68
C PRO A 15 3.85 14.75 -13.04
N GLU A 16 3.65 14.97 -11.75
CA GLU A 16 2.41 14.65 -11.03
C GLU A 16 1.65 15.95 -10.76
N ILE A 17 0.46 16.07 -11.36
CA ILE A 17 -0.37 17.28 -11.29
C ILE A 17 -1.40 17.19 -10.15
N GLY A 18 -1.83 15.96 -9.83
CA GLY A 18 -2.76 15.71 -8.73
C GLY A 18 -2.13 16.07 -7.38
N VAL A 19 -2.94 16.60 -6.48
CA VAL A 19 -2.49 16.94 -5.11
C VAL A 19 -2.16 15.67 -4.33
N ALA A 20 -3.00 14.64 -4.48
CA ALA A 20 -2.77 13.34 -3.88
C ALA A 20 -1.73 12.55 -4.69
N SER A 21 -0.62 12.21 -4.05
CA SER A 21 0.43 11.35 -4.62
C SER A 21 -0.13 9.98 -5.00
N THR A 22 0.19 9.50 -6.20
CA THR A 22 -0.23 8.19 -6.71
C THR A 22 0.95 7.46 -7.33
N LYS A 23 1.37 7.87 -8.53
CA LYS A 23 2.51 7.29 -9.23
C LYS A 23 3.83 7.62 -8.56
N ALA A 24 3.93 8.76 -7.87
CA ALA A 24 5.14 9.09 -7.11
C ALA A 24 5.36 8.08 -5.98
N TYR A 25 4.31 7.68 -5.25
CA TYR A 25 4.39 6.66 -4.20
C TYR A 25 4.92 5.31 -4.73
N THR A 26 4.32 4.77 -5.79
CA THR A 26 4.74 3.46 -6.33
C THR A 26 6.12 3.53 -6.99
N SER A 27 6.47 4.64 -7.63
CA SER A 27 7.80 4.82 -8.23
C SER A 27 8.89 4.97 -7.16
N GLN A 28 8.60 5.64 -6.04
CA GLN A 28 9.49 5.69 -4.88
C GLN A 28 9.68 4.31 -4.27
N PHE A 29 8.61 3.53 -4.15
CA PHE A 29 8.68 2.15 -3.66
C PHE A 29 9.63 1.31 -4.53
N ILE A 30 9.45 1.34 -5.86
CA ILE A 30 10.30 0.61 -6.80
C ILE A 30 11.76 1.10 -6.73
N ALA A 31 11.99 2.42 -6.64
CA ALA A 31 13.33 2.98 -6.49
C ALA A 31 14.04 2.44 -5.22
N MET A 32 13.34 2.37 -4.09
CA MET A 32 13.88 1.82 -2.85
C MET A 32 14.17 0.32 -2.95
N VAL A 33 13.33 -0.45 -3.66
CA VAL A 33 13.59 -1.88 -3.91
C VAL A 33 14.83 -2.06 -4.79
N MET A 34 14.97 -1.28 -5.86
CA MET A 34 16.16 -1.33 -6.73
C MET A 34 17.43 -0.94 -5.98
N PHE A 35 17.35 0.07 -5.10
CA PHE A 35 18.46 0.44 -4.23
C PHE A 35 18.86 -0.71 -3.30
N ALA A 36 17.89 -1.38 -2.67
CA ALA A 36 18.16 -2.55 -1.83
C ALA A 36 18.77 -3.72 -2.62
N LEU A 37 18.35 -3.95 -3.87
CA LEU A 37 18.94 -4.94 -4.75
C LEU A 37 20.42 -4.64 -5.04
N SER A 38 20.75 -3.38 -5.33
CA SER A 38 22.14 -2.93 -5.55
C SER A 38 23.01 -3.16 -4.32
N LEU A 39 22.52 -2.83 -3.11
CA LEU A 39 23.27 -3.05 -1.86
C LEU A 39 23.52 -4.54 -1.54
N SER A 40 22.75 -5.45 -2.13
CA SER A 40 22.87 -6.89 -1.88
C SER A 40 23.67 -7.64 -2.95
N GLU A 41 24.27 -6.91 -3.90
CA GLU A 41 24.83 -7.51 -5.11
C GLU A 41 25.96 -8.52 -4.86
N ASP A 42 26.89 -8.16 -3.97
CA ASP A 42 28.06 -8.96 -3.66
C ASP A 42 27.78 -10.10 -2.65
N ARG A 43 26.52 -10.29 -2.25
CA ARG A 43 26.13 -11.33 -1.29
C ARG A 43 25.63 -12.58 -2.02
N ALA A 44 26.50 -13.58 -2.17
CA ALA A 44 26.15 -14.88 -2.77
C ALA A 44 24.91 -15.53 -2.12
N SER A 45 24.76 -15.42 -0.79
CA SER A 45 23.60 -15.96 -0.06
C SER A 45 22.26 -15.28 -0.38
N LYS A 46 22.29 -14.12 -1.07
CA LYS A 46 21.09 -13.37 -1.47
C LYS A 46 20.75 -13.52 -2.95
N LYS A 47 21.57 -14.24 -3.73
CA LYS A 47 21.38 -14.39 -5.19
C LYS A 47 19.96 -14.85 -5.57
N ALA A 48 19.50 -15.96 -5.00
CA ALA A 48 18.16 -16.49 -5.29
C ALA A 48 17.03 -15.50 -4.96
N ARG A 49 17.14 -14.78 -3.83
CA ARG A 49 16.14 -13.76 -3.44
C ARG A 49 16.19 -12.54 -4.36
N ARG A 50 17.37 -12.12 -4.83
CA ARG A 50 17.51 -11.03 -5.81
C ARG A 50 16.82 -11.41 -7.13
N GLU A 51 17.08 -12.61 -7.64
CA GLU A 51 16.47 -13.13 -8.86
C GLU A 51 14.93 -13.16 -8.75
N GLU A 52 14.40 -13.66 -7.63
CA GLU A 52 12.96 -13.67 -7.35
C GLU A 52 12.35 -12.24 -7.37
N ILE A 53 13.00 -11.28 -6.69
CA ILE A 53 12.52 -9.89 -6.65
C ILE A 53 12.59 -9.25 -8.05
N MET A 54 13.67 -9.47 -8.80
CA MET A 54 13.82 -8.94 -10.16
C MET A 54 12.75 -9.50 -11.11
N GLN A 55 12.45 -10.80 -11.01
CA GLN A 55 11.36 -11.41 -11.78
C GLN A 55 10.00 -10.82 -11.39
N GLY A 56 9.78 -10.54 -10.10
CA GLY A 56 8.60 -9.83 -9.62
C GLY A 56 8.49 -8.44 -10.26
N LEU A 57 9.55 -7.63 -10.20
CA LEU A 57 9.61 -6.29 -10.78
C LEU A 57 9.33 -6.29 -12.29
N ALA A 58 9.82 -7.28 -13.03
CA ALA A 58 9.57 -7.41 -14.46
C ALA A 58 8.06 -7.57 -14.78
N ASN A 59 7.29 -8.16 -13.86
CA ASN A 59 5.86 -8.42 -14.04
C ASN A 59 4.97 -7.30 -13.48
N VAL A 60 5.50 -6.34 -12.72
CA VAL A 60 4.72 -5.30 -12.02
C VAL A 60 3.85 -4.48 -12.97
N SER A 61 4.37 -4.13 -14.16
CA SER A 61 3.61 -3.32 -15.11
C SER A 61 2.32 -4.01 -15.54
N ASP A 62 2.39 -5.30 -15.86
CA ASP A 62 1.24 -6.08 -16.30
C ASP A 62 0.28 -6.39 -15.14
N GLN A 63 0.82 -6.63 -13.93
CA GLN A 63 0.00 -6.76 -12.73
C GLN A 63 -0.80 -5.48 -12.43
N ILE A 64 -0.19 -4.30 -12.58
CA ILE A 64 -0.89 -3.02 -12.42
C ILE A 64 -2.01 -2.88 -13.46
N LYS A 65 -1.77 -3.25 -14.73
CA LYS A 65 -2.83 -3.22 -15.76
C LYS A 65 -4.02 -4.09 -15.37
N GLN A 66 -3.78 -5.32 -14.90
CA GLN A 66 -4.83 -6.22 -14.43
C GLN A 66 -5.60 -5.64 -13.23
N ILE A 67 -4.91 -4.98 -12.29
CA ILE A 67 -5.56 -4.32 -11.15
C ILE A 67 -6.47 -3.17 -11.63
N LEU A 68 -6.04 -2.39 -12.64
CA LEU A 68 -6.83 -1.28 -13.17
C LEU A 68 -8.13 -1.74 -13.87
N GLU A 69 -8.22 -2.99 -14.31
CA GLU A 69 -9.47 -3.57 -14.83
C GLU A 69 -10.57 -3.65 -13.75
N LEU A 70 -10.20 -3.58 -12.46
CA LEU A 70 -11.12 -3.61 -11.33
C LEU A 70 -11.79 -2.25 -11.04
N ASP A 71 -11.57 -1.21 -11.84
CA ASP A 71 -12.14 0.13 -11.63
C ASP A 71 -13.66 0.10 -11.45
N LYS A 72 -14.38 -0.55 -12.38
CA LYS A 72 -15.85 -0.65 -12.33
C LYS A 72 -16.37 -1.37 -11.07
N PRO A 73 -15.94 -2.60 -10.75
CA PRO A 73 -16.42 -3.29 -9.55
C PRO A 73 -16.05 -2.56 -8.25
N ILE A 74 -14.88 -1.92 -8.18
CA ILE A 74 -14.50 -1.09 -7.02
C ILE A 74 -15.46 0.10 -6.88
N LYS A 75 -15.77 0.79 -7.98
CA LYS A 75 -16.71 1.92 -7.97
C LYS A 75 -18.10 1.50 -7.48
N GLU A 76 -18.59 0.35 -7.94
CA GLU A 76 -19.88 -0.20 -7.50
C GLU A 76 -19.87 -0.58 -6.02
N LEU A 77 -18.80 -1.22 -5.54
CA LEU A 77 -18.60 -1.51 -4.12
C LEU A 77 -18.66 -0.22 -3.30
N CYS A 78 -17.96 0.83 -3.74
CA CYS A 78 -17.94 2.10 -3.03
C CYS A 78 -19.32 2.75 -2.94
N GLN A 79 -20.11 2.72 -4.03
CA GLN A 79 -21.47 3.24 -4.04
C GLN A 79 -22.42 2.47 -3.12
N LYS A 80 -22.23 1.16 -2.99
CA LYS A 80 -23.08 0.30 -2.15
C LYS A 80 -22.71 0.42 -0.66
N VAL A 81 -21.42 0.44 -0.33
CA VAL A 81 -20.94 0.28 1.05
C VAL A 81 -20.63 1.62 1.71
N PHE A 82 -20.02 2.57 1.00
CA PHE A 82 -19.44 3.78 1.62
C PHE A 82 -20.24 5.07 1.41
N LYS A 83 -21.29 5.06 0.56
CA LYS A 83 -22.02 6.27 0.17
C LYS A 83 -22.57 7.10 1.34
N ASN A 84 -23.01 6.45 2.41
CA ASN A 84 -23.60 7.10 3.59
C ASN A 84 -22.71 6.99 4.84
N GLN A 85 -21.48 6.54 4.66
CA GLN A 85 -20.55 6.32 5.76
C GLN A 85 -19.80 7.61 6.06
N LYS A 86 -19.50 7.85 7.33
CA LYS A 86 -18.68 9.00 7.78
C LYS A 86 -17.26 8.60 8.15
N SER A 87 -17.11 7.34 8.52
CA SER A 87 -15.85 6.76 8.96
C SER A 87 -15.66 5.38 8.38
N LEU A 88 -14.40 4.94 8.25
CA LEU A 88 -14.06 3.55 7.99
C LEU A 88 -12.65 3.23 8.52
N LEU A 89 -12.40 1.96 8.79
CA LEU A 89 -11.09 1.48 9.22
C LEU A 89 -10.39 0.69 8.11
N LEU A 90 -9.10 0.94 7.93
CA LEU A 90 -8.20 0.15 7.09
C LEU A 90 -7.28 -0.68 7.96
N LEU A 91 -7.27 -1.99 7.76
CA LEU A 91 -6.46 -2.91 8.53
C LEU A 91 -5.36 -3.51 7.68
N GLY A 92 -4.14 -3.52 8.23
CA GLY A 92 -2.99 -4.17 7.63
C GLY A 92 -2.04 -4.71 8.69
N ARG A 93 -1.17 -5.65 8.31
CA ARG A 93 -0.14 -6.20 9.18
C ARG A 93 1.17 -6.38 8.42
N GLY A 94 2.29 -6.22 9.10
CA GLY A 94 3.61 -6.25 8.46
C GLY A 94 3.68 -5.20 7.36
N SER A 95 4.16 -5.59 6.17
CA SER A 95 4.25 -4.68 5.01
C SER A 95 2.90 -4.12 4.57
N GLN A 96 1.78 -4.81 4.84
CA GLN A 96 0.45 -4.31 4.47
C GLN A 96 -0.04 -3.17 5.36
N PHE A 97 0.59 -2.93 6.51
CA PHE A 97 0.25 -1.77 7.33
C PHE A 97 0.62 -0.45 6.63
N SER A 98 1.73 -0.42 5.89
CA SER A 98 2.09 0.73 5.05
C SER A 98 1.06 1.00 3.95
N THR A 99 0.50 -0.07 3.35
CA THR A 99 -0.60 0.04 2.38
C THR A 99 -1.86 0.59 3.02
N ALA A 100 -2.21 0.13 4.23
CA ALA A 100 -3.35 0.62 4.98
C ALA A 100 -3.21 2.12 5.32
N LEU A 101 -2.02 2.55 5.77
CA LEU A 101 -1.72 3.95 6.08
C LEU A 101 -1.87 4.86 4.85
N GLU A 102 -1.30 4.46 3.71
CA GLU A 102 -1.41 5.23 2.47
C GLU A 102 -2.86 5.28 1.99
N GLY A 103 -3.59 4.15 2.02
CA GLY A 103 -5.00 4.10 1.67
C GLY A 103 -5.85 5.03 2.54
N ALA A 104 -5.64 5.01 3.86
CA ALA A 104 -6.38 5.87 4.79
C ALA A 104 -6.09 7.35 4.53
N LEU A 105 -4.83 7.68 4.21
CA LEU A 105 -4.44 9.03 3.83
C LEU A 105 -5.13 9.48 2.53
N LYS A 106 -5.12 8.67 1.46
CA LYS A 106 -5.76 9.02 0.19
C LYS A 106 -7.27 9.19 0.33
N ILE A 107 -7.92 8.33 1.12
CA ILE A 107 -9.34 8.45 1.40
C ILE A 107 -9.62 9.77 2.14
N LYS A 108 -8.88 10.10 3.20
CA LYS A 108 -9.04 11.37 3.92
C LYS A 108 -8.84 12.59 3.02
N GLU A 109 -7.83 12.58 2.16
CA GLU A 109 -7.49 13.71 1.29
C GLU A 109 -8.57 14.00 0.24
N ILE A 110 -9.16 12.95 -0.36
CA ILE A 110 -10.01 13.11 -1.55
C ILE A 110 -11.50 13.02 -1.22
N SER A 111 -11.90 12.17 -0.27
CA SER A 111 -13.31 11.94 0.05
C SER A 111 -13.77 12.64 1.33
N TYR A 112 -12.85 13.20 2.12
CA TYR A 112 -13.10 13.79 3.44
C TYR A 112 -13.75 12.83 4.47
N LEU A 113 -13.79 11.54 4.17
CA LEU A 113 -14.20 10.52 5.12
C LEU A 113 -13.14 10.39 6.21
N HIS A 114 -13.58 10.18 7.44
CA HIS A 114 -12.68 9.87 8.53
C HIS A 114 -12.16 8.44 8.36
N CYS A 115 -10.97 8.30 7.81
CA CYS A 115 -10.34 7.00 7.64
C CYS A 115 -9.06 6.88 8.47
N GLU A 116 -9.01 5.81 9.27
CA GLU A 116 -7.85 5.47 10.08
C GLU A 116 -7.30 4.09 9.70
N ALA A 117 -5.98 4.00 9.63
CA ALA A 117 -5.30 2.75 9.41
C ALA A 117 -4.82 2.18 10.74
N VAL A 118 -5.16 0.93 11.01
CA VAL A 118 -4.82 0.25 12.26
C VAL A 118 -4.06 -1.03 11.94
N MET A 119 -3.00 -1.28 12.70
CA MET A 119 -2.30 -2.54 12.60
C MET A 119 -3.20 -3.64 13.16
N SER A 120 -3.47 -4.70 12.39
CA SER A 120 -4.50 -5.68 12.78
C SER A 120 -4.22 -6.36 14.14
N GLY A 121 -2.95 -6.49 14.54
CA GLY A 121 -2.57 -7.02 15.86
C GLY A 121 -2.97 -6.11 17.03
N GLU A 122 -3.13 -4.81 16.79
CA GLU A 122 -3.47 -3.81 17.80
C GLU A 122 -4.99 -3.65 18.00
N LEU A 123 -5.81 -4.34 17.20
CA LEU A 123 -7.27 -4.28 17.31
C LEU A 123 -7.75 -4.54 18.74
N LYS A 124 -7.15 -5.53 19.41
CA LYS A 124 -7.52 -5.98 20.76
C LYS A 124 -7.10 -5.02 21.87
N HIS A 125 -6.28 -4.01 21.56
CA HIS A 125 -5.72 -3.07 22.53
C HIS A 125 -6.49 -1.74 22.60
N GLY A 126 -7.72 -1.68 22.05
CA GLY A 126 -8.65 -0.56 22.25
C GLY A 126 -9.46 -0.22 21.01
N VAL A 127 -8.93 -0.49 19.81
CA VAL A 127 -9.59 -0.13 18.54
C VAL A 127 -10.88 -0.92 18.32
N LEU A 128 -10.98 -2.15 18.83
CA LEU A 128 -12.23 -2.93 18.83
C LEU A 128 -13.40 -2.20 19.49
N ALA A 129 -13.17 -1.26 20.41
CA ALA A 129 -14.23 -0.45 21.00
C ALA A 129 -14.84 0.58 20.03
N LEU A 130 -14.15 0.90 18.93
CA LEU A 130 -14.63 1.78 17.86
C LEU A 130 -15.42 1.02 16.78
N VAL A 131 -15.43 -0.32 16.84
CA VAL A 131 -16.09 -1.17 15.85
C VAL A 131 -17.52 -1.46 16.31
N ASP A 132 -18.47 -1.03 15.50
CA ASP A 132 -19.88 -1.40 15.62
C ASP A 132 -20.39 -2.02 14.30
N GLU A 133 -21.66 -2.38 14.27
CA GLU A 133 -22.34 -2.97 13.10
C GLU A 133 -22.43 -2.04 11.88
N ASN A 134 -22.19 -0.74 12.07
CA ASN A 134 -22.29 0.28 11.03
C ASN A 134 -20.92 0.70 10.48
N MET A 135 -19.84 0.50 11.24
CA MET A 135 -18.46 0.86 10.89
C MET A 135 -17.91 -0.08 9.81
N PRO A 136 -17.65 0.41 8.58
CA PRO A 136 -17.02 -0.39 7.55
C PRO A 136 -15.55 -0.63 7.86
N ILE A 137 -15.10 -1.85 7.61
CA ILE A 137 -13.70 -2.26 7.77
C ILE A 137 -13.21 -2.85 6.45
N ILE A 138 -12.08 -2.34 5.96
CA ILE A 138 -11.35 -2.91 4.83
C ILE A 138 -10.07 -3.54 5.37
N MET A 139 -9.85 -4.82 5.09
CA MET A 139 -8.66 -5.53 5.54
C MET A 139 -7.80 -5.97 4.36
N ILE A 140 -6.51 -5.63 4.41
CA ILE A 140 -5.54 -5.95 3.36
C ILE A 140 -4.80 -7.23 3.77
N LEU A 141 -5.05 -8.30 3.02
CA LEU A 141 -4.49 -9.62 3.27
C LEU A 141 -3.76 -10.16 2.04
N THR A 142 -2.45 -10.35 2.17
CA THR A 142 -1.61 -10.99 1.16
C THR A 142 -1.21 -12.40 1.60
N ARG A 143 -0.96 -13.29 0.63
CA ARG A 143 -0.50 -14.68 0.88
C ARG A 143 0.98 -14.71 1.26
N ASP A 144 1.30 -14.14 2.41
CA ASP A 144 2.65 -14.12 2.99
C ASP A 144 2.71 -14.93 4.30
N GLU A 145 3.87 -14.94 4.95
CA GLU A 145 4.10 -15.64 6.22
C GLU A 145 3.21 -15.11 7.36
N ILE A 146 2.68 -13.89 7.23
CA ILE A 146 1.87 -13.19 8.23
C ILE A 146 0.36 -13.41 7.97
N PHE A 147 -0.03 -14.03 6.85
CA PHE A 147 -1.44 -14.30 6.51
C PHE A 147 -2.22 -14.95 7.66
N LYS A 148 -1.71 -16.05 8.23
CA LYS A 148 -2.35 -16.76 9.36
C LYS A 148 -2.47 -15.88 10.61
N LYS A 149 -1.47 -15.03 10.86
CA LYS A 149 -1.48 -14.12 12.02
C LYS A 149 -2.43 -12.95 11.80
N SER A 150 -2.70 -12.59 10.55
CA SER A 150 -3.61 -11.49 10.23
C SER A 150 -5.07 -11.89 10.44
N LEU A 151 -5.40 -13.17 10.26
CA LEU A 151 -6.76 -13.71 10.49
C LEU A 151 -7.18 -13.82 11.97
N ASN A 152 -6.24 -13.72 12.92
CA ASN A 152 -6.45 -13.93 14.37
C ASN A 152 -6.58 -12.62 15.15
#